data_AF-X1VB85-F1
#
_entry.id   AF-X1VB85-F1
#
_cell.length_a   1.000
_cell.length_b   1.000
_cell.length_c   1.000
_cell.angle_alpha   90.00
_cell.angle_beta   90.00
_cell.angle_gamma   90.00
#
_symmetry.space_group_name_H-M   'P 1'
#
loop_
_entity.id
_entity.type
_entity.pdbx_description
1 polymer ?
#
loop_
_entity_poly.entity_id
_entity_poly.type
_entity_poly.pdbx_seq_one_letter_code
_entity_poly.pdbx_strand_id
1 'polypeptide(L)'
;LKNNNLSCVAAAADTFRAAAIEQLSYHMQNVGIRVIKHEYKSDPASVAFDAIQHATAKGINVVLVDTAGRQVSNKNLMREMQKIVKVAEPDLVLFVGDSLAGNDALTQAKEFNNNIGIDANILTKLDADAKGGAALSISYETKKPILFVGTGQGYDDLESFNREIFISNILDINEE
;
A
#
# COMPACT_ATOMS: atom_id res chain seq x y z
N LEU A 1 -7.13 3.57 10.93
CA LEU A 1 -8.23 4.45 10.46
C LEU A 1 -9.47 4.35 11.36
N LYS A 2 -10.11 3.17 11.47
CA LYS A 2 -11.28 2.97 12.36
C LYS A 2 -11.01 3.35 13.82
N ASN A 3 -9.84 2.98 14.35
CA ASN A 3 -9.44 3.35 15.72
C ASN A 3 -9.31 4.88 15.91
N ASN A 4 -9.20 5.65 14.83
CA ASN A 4 -9.21 7.12 14.82
C ASN A 4 -10.59 7.70 14.44
N ASN A 5 -11.66 6.90 14.51
CA ASN A 5 -13.04 7.29 14.15
C ASN A 5 -13.21 7.79 12.70
N LEU A 6 -12.34 7.35 11.78
CA LEU A 6 -12.49 7.64 10.36
C LEU A 6 -13.26 6.51 9.68
N SER A 7 -14.32 6.88 8.97
CA SER A 7 -15.08 5.95 8.12
C SER A 7 -14.31 5.68 6.82
N CYS A 8 -14.40 4.43 6.33
CA CYS A 8 -13.61 4.00 5.17
C CYS A 8 -14.43 3.13 4.21
N VAL A 9 -14.07 3.20 2.93
CA VAL A 9 -14.49 2.27 1.88
C VAL A 9 -13.25 1.84 1.09
N ALA A 10 -13.20 0.59 0.64
CA ALA A 10 -12.11 0.09 -0.19
C ALA A 10 -12.57 -0.09 -1.65
N ALA A 11 -11.66 0.07 -2.60
CA ALA A 11 -11.84 -0.18 -4.02
C ALA A 11 -10.93 -1.33 -4.44
N ALA A 12 -11.51 -2.41 -4.98
CA ALA A 12 -10.75 -3.56 -5.48
C ALA A 12 -10.28 -3.31 -6.92
N ALA A 13 -9.20 -2.53 -7.08
CA ALA A 13 -8.67 -2.13 -8.38
C ALA A 13 -7.64 -3.12 -8.98
N ASP A 14 -7.29 -4.22 -8.30
CA ASP A 14 -6.70 -5.40 -8.96
C ASP A 14 -7.79 -6.21 -9.69
N THR A 15 -8.24 -5.71 -10.85
CA THR A 15 -9.33 -6.33 -11.63
C THR A 15 -8.87 -7.53 -12.47
N PHE A 16 -7.56 -7.80 -12.50
CA PHE A 16 -6.94 -8.90 -13.25
C PHE A 16 -6.78 -10.18 -12.45
N ARG A 17 -6.99 -10.14 -11.12
CA ARG A 17 -6.85 -11.30 -10.26
C ARG A 17 -8.10 -11.47 -9.41
N ALA A 18 -8.97 -12.40 -9.81
CA ALA A 18 -10.19 -12.71 -9.06
C ALA A 18 -9.89 -13.05 -7.59
N ALA A 19 -8.83 -13.82 -7.34
CA ALA A 19 -8.37 -14.16 -5.99
C ALA A 19 -7.94 -12.93 -5.17
N ALA A 20 -7.41 -11.88 -5.80
CA ALA A 20 -7.03 -10.64 -5.09
C ALA A 20 -8.28 -9.87 -4.63
N ILE A 21 -9.30 -9.77 -5.50
CA ILE A 21 -10.59 -9.16 -5.15
C ILE A 21 -11.26 -9.90 -3.99
N GLU A 22 -11.24 -11.23 -4.02
CA GLU A 22 -11.77 -12.08 -2.94
C GLU A 22 -11.00 -11.91 -1.64
N GLN A 23 -9.66 -11.92 -1.71
CA GLN A 23 -8.81 -11.71 -0.56
C GLN A 23 -9.06 -10.35 0.10
N LEU A 24 -9.09 -9.27 -0.69
CA LEU A 24 -9.43 -7.94 -0.18
C LEU A 24 -10.83 -7.92 0.44
N SER A 25 -11.82 -8.52 -0.23
CA SER A 25 -13.20 -8.60 0.27
C SER A 25 -13.27 -9.30 1.62
N TYR A 26 -12.55 -10.41 1.78
CA TYR A 26 -12.49 -11.17 3.03
C TYR A 26 -11.89 -10.35 4.17
N HIS A 27 -10.73 -9.72 3.96
CA HIS A 27 -10.08 -8.90 4.98
C HIS A 27 -10.93 -7.68 5.36
N MET A 28 -11.49 -6.98 4.36
CA MET A 28 -12.35 -5.82 4.59
C MET A 28 -13.63 -6.19 5.33
N GLN A 29 -14.23 -7.35 5.03
CA GLN A 29 -15.38 -7.87 5.79
C GLN A 29 -15.02 -8.11 7.26
N ASN A 30 -13.87 -8.73 7.55
CA ASN A 30 -13.43 -9.00 8.92
C ASN A 30 -13.22 -7.71 9.74
N VAL A 31 -12.83 -6.61 9.09
CA VAL A 31 -12.69 -5.30 9.74
C VAL A 31 -13.91 -4.40 9.54
N GLY A 32 -15.00 -4.90 8.96
CA GLY A 32 -16.27 -4.17 8.77
C GLY A 32 -16.17 -2.97 7.82
N ILE A 33 -15.36 -3.07 6.76
CA ILE A 33 -15.19 -2.07 5.70
C ILE A 33 -15.88 -2.58 4.43
N ARG A 34 -16.63 -1.70 3.77
CA ARG A 34 -17.28 -2.01 2.48
C ARG A 34 -16.25 -2.02 1.36
N VAL A 35 -16.39 -2.95 0.42
CA VAL A 35 -15.59 -3.00 -0.81
C VAL A 35 -16.46 -2.68 -2.02
N ILE A 36 -16.01 -1.72 -2.83
CA ILE A 36 -16.51 -1.46 -4.19
C ILE A 36 -15.64 -2.28 -5.14
N LYS A 37 -16.30 -3.09 -5.97
CA LYS A 37 -15.65 -3.99 -6.91
C LYS A 37 -16.55 -4.18 -8.13
N HIS A 38 -15.94 -4.34 -9.29
CA HIS A 38 -16.63 -4.66 -10.54
C HIS A 38 -16.38 -6.11 -10.94
N GLU A 39 -16.96 -6.51 -12.07
CA GLU A 39 -16.69 -7.81 -12.67
C GLU A 39 -15.21 -7.95 -13.06
N TYR A 40 -14.73 -9.19 -13.11
CA TYR A 40 -13.37 -9.51 -13.50
C TYR A 40 -13.03 -8.92 -14.88
N LYS A 41 -11.81 -8.39 -15.06
CA LYS A 41 -11.34 -7.65 -16.25
C LYS A 41 -12.04 -6.32 -16.54
N SER A 42 -12.79 -5.78 -15.57
CA SER A 42 -13.25 -4.39 -15.65
C SER A 42 -12.08 -3.40 -15.58
N ASP A 43 -12.32 -2.16 -15.97
CA ASP A 43 -11.34 -1.08 -15.88
C ASP A 43 -11.01 -0.73 -14.40
N PRO A 44 -9.76 -0.89 -13.93
CA PRO A 44 -9.38 -0.53 -12.56
C PRO A 44 -9.72 0.90 -12.16
N ALA A 45 -9.56 1.84 -13.09
CA ALA A 45 -9.81 3.25 -12.84
C ALA A 45 -11.30 3.55 -12.60
N SER A 46 -12.22 2.79 -13.21
CA SER A 46 -13.65 2.96 -12.95
C SER A 46 -14.04 2.47 -11.56
N VAL A 47 -13.42 1.40 -11.06
CA VAL A 47 -13.64 0.93 -9.67
C VAL A 47 -13.22 1.99 -8.66
N ALA A 48 -12.06 2.63 -8.88
CA ALA A 48 -11.58 3.72 -8.02
C ALA A 48 -12.52 4.93 -8.07
N PHE A 49 -12.94 5.34 -9.26
CA PHE A 49 -13.89 6.43 -9.46
C PHE A 49 -15.22 6.18 -8.73
N ASP A 50 -15.81 5.01 -8.91
CA ASP A 50 -17.10 4.67 -8.28
C ASP A 50 -16.99 4.59 -6.75
N ALA A 51 -15.83 4.16 -6.22
CA ALA A 51 -15.57 4.20 -4.79
C ALA A 51 -15.50 5.63 -4.23
N ILE A 52 -14.87 6.56 -4.96
CA ILE A 52 -14.82 7.98 -4.62
C ILE A 52 -16.22 8.61 -4.67
N GLN A 53 -16.99 8.33 -5.72
CA GLN A 53 -18.36 8.81 -5.84
C GLN A 53 -19.24 8.28 -4.71
N HIS A 54 -19.10 7.00 -4.35
CA HIS A 54 -19.79 6.40 -3.22
C HIS A 54 -19.42 7.08 -1.90
N ALA A 55 -18.12 7.31 -1.65
CA ALA A 55 -17.65 7.96 -0.45
C ALA A 55 -18.17 9.39 -0.33
N THR A 56 -18.07 10.18 -1.40
CA THR A 56 -18.58 11.56 -1.48
C THR A 56 -20.09 11.61 -1.19
N ALA A 57 -20.88 10.74 -1.84
CA ALA A 57 -22.34 10.71 -1.65
C ALA A 57 -22.77 10.26 -0.23
N LYS A 58 -21.89 9.56 0.49
CA LYS A 58 -22.16 9.03 1.84
C LYS A 58 -21.44 9.77 2.95
N GLY A 59 -20.62 10.78 2.64
CA GLY A 59 -19.78 11.48 3.60
C GLY A 59 -18.73 10.57 4.27
N ILE A 60 -18.24 9.55 3.54
CA ILE A 60 -17.18 8.65 4.04
C ILE A 60 -15.83 9.38 3.96
N ASN A 61 -15.02 9.26 5.01
CA ASN A 61 -13.81 10.07 5.15
C ASN A 61 -12.64 9.61 4.27
N VAL A 62 -12.49 8.30 4.05
CA VAL A 62 -11.33 7.72 3.36
C VAL A 62 -11.75 6.68 2.34
N VAL A 63 -11.14 6.73 1.15
CA VAL A 63 -11.18 5.69 0.13
C VAL A 63 -9.80 5.01 0.06
N LEU A 64 -9.77 3.69 0.21
CA LEU A 64 -8.56 2.89 0.05
C LEU A 64 -8.61 2.17 -1.30
N VAL A 65 -7.73 2.55 -2.24
CA VAL A 65 -7.68 1.91 -3.56
C VAL A 65 -6.58 0.86 -3.56
N ASP A 66 -6.97 -0.42 -3.60
CA ASP A 66 -6.04 -1.55 -3.68
C ASP A 66 -5.77 -1.91 -5.15
N THR A 67 -4.55 -1.65 -5.60
CA THR A 67 -4.15 -1.77 -7.01
C THR A 67 -3.38 -3.05 -7.27
N ALA A 68 -3.38 -3.54 -8.52
CA ALA A 68 -2.57 -4.69 -8.91
C ALA A 68 -1.06 -4.45 -8.67
N GLY A 69 -0.36 -5.46 -8.14
CA GLY A 69 1.07 -5.40 -7.86
C GLY A 69 1.91 -6.40 -8.68
N ARG A 70 3.23 -6.13 -8.74
CA ARG A 70 4.35 -7.09 -8.96
C ARG A 70 5.06 -7.17 -10.31
N GLN A 71 4.67 -6.48 -11.37
CA GLN A 71 5.51 -6.41 -12.58
C GLN A 71 5.75 -4.99 -13.05
N VAL A 72 6.78 -4.35 -12.49
CA VAL A 72 7.29 -3.05 -12.97
C VAL A 72 7.80 -3.11 -14.41
N SER A 73 8.22 -4.28 -14.89
CA SER A 73 8.55 -4.50 -16.31
C SER A 73 7.33 -4.53 -17.23
N ASN A 74 6.12 -4.66 -16.69
CA ASN A 74 4.89 -4.70 -17.47
C ASN A 74 4.39 -3.27 -17.73
N LYS A 75 4.66 -2.77 -18.94
CA LYS A 75 4.23 -1.44 -19.39
C LYS A 75 2.72 -1.23 -19.34
N ASN A 76 1.92 -2.29 -19.49
CA ASN A 76 0.46 -2.18 -19.43
C ASN A 76 0.01 -1.91 -18.00
N LEU A 77 0.58 -2.63 -17.02
CA LEU A 77 0.32 -2.38 -15.60
C LEU A 77 0.66 -0.94 -15.20
N MET A 78 1.81 -0.42 -15.63
CA MET A 78 2.20 0.97 -15.33
C MET A 78 1.20 1.98 -15.92
N ARG A 79 0.73 1.76 -17.16
CA ARG A 79 -0.29 2.64 -17.78
C ARG A 79 -1.61 2.59 -17.04
N GLU A 80 -2.03 1.42 -16.57
CA GLU A 80 -3.24 1.27 -15.78
C GLU A 80 -3.11 2.00 -14.44
N MET A 81 -1.97 1.89 -13.76
CA MET A 81 -1.71 2.65 -12.53
C MET A 81 -1.71 4.16 -12.78
N GLN A 82 -1.09 4.64 -13.86
CA GLN A 82 -1.14 6.06 -14.24
C GLN A 82 -2.58 6.52 -14.49
N LYS A 83 -3.41 5.67 -15.11
CA LYS A 83 -4.82 5.95 -15.34
C LYS A 83 -5.60 6.01 -14.02
N ILE A 84 -5.35 5.10 -13.08
CA ILE A 84 -5.96 5.14 -11.74
C ILE A 84 -5.60 6.46 -11.06
N VAL A 85 -4.32 6.83 -10.99
CA VAL A 85 -3.89 8.10 -10.36
C VAL A 85 -4.55 9.32 -11.02
N LYS A 86 -4.60 9.34 -12.36
CA LYS A 86 -5.25 10.43 -13.10
C LYS A 86 -6.75 10.55 -12.82
N VAL A 87 -7.45 9.43 -12.65
CA VAL A 87 -8.91 9.41 -12.46
C VAL A 87 -9.27 9.61 -10.99
N ALA A 88 -8.48 9.04 -10.08
CA ALA A 88 -8.72 9.08 -8.65
C ALA A 88 -8.20 10.36 -7.99
N GLU A 89 -7.23 11.04 -8.59
CA GLU A 89 -6.54 12.22 -8.05
C GLU A 89 -6.23 12.05 -6.54
N PRO A 90 -5.49 10.98 -6.15
CA PRO A 90 -5.38 10.58 -4.76
C PRO A 90 -4.60 11.61 -3.93
N ASP A 91 -5.04 11.83 -2.69
CA ASP A 91 -4.31 12.68 -1.72
C ASP A 91 -2.97 12.07 -1.30
N LEU A 92 -2.85 10.73 -1.33
CA LEU A 92 -1.65 9.98 -0.97
C LEU A 92 -1.47 8.75 -1.86
N VAL A 93 -0.27 8.60 -2.42
CA VAL A 93 0.17 7.36 -3.08
C VAL A 93 1.20 6.65 -2.20
N LEU A 94 0.87 5.44 -1.75
CA LEU A 94 1.69 4.66 -0.84
C LEU A 94 2.31 3.45 -1.55
N PHE A 95 3.62 3.30 -1.43
CA PHE A 95 4.30 2.08 -1.87
C PHE A 95 4.35 1.07 -0.72
N VAL A 96 3.86 -0.15 -0.97
CA VAL A 96 3.92 -1.25 0.00
C VAL A 96 4.98 -2.26 -0.44
N GLY A 97 6.10 -2.30 0.27
CA GLY A 97 7.25 -3.14 -0.01
C GLY A 97 7.39 -4.32 0.94
N ASP A 98 7.89 -5.46 0.45
CA ASP A 98 8.33 -6.59 1.27
C ASP A 98 9.79 -6.35 1.70
N SER A 99 10.08 -6.29 3.00
CA SER A 99 11.43 -6.08 3.51
C SER A 99 12.39 -7.20 3.11
N LEU A 100 11.88 -8.43 2.92
CA LEU A 100 12.69 -9.60 2.59
C LEU A 100 13.03 -9.69 1.09
N ALA A 101 12.36 -8.90 0.25
CA ALA A 101 12.56 -8.94 -1.20
C ALA A 101 13.86 -8.23 -1.66
N GLY A 102 14.58 -7.56 -0.76
CA GLY A 102 15.89 -6.98 -1.05
C GLY A 102 15.88 -6.05 -2.28
N ASN A 103 16.75 -6.34 -3.26
CA ASN A 103 16.90 -5.53 -4.48
C ASN A 103 15.65 -5.47 -5.37
N ASP A 104 14.77 -6.48 -5.28
CA ASP A 104 13.54 -6.49 -6.07
C ASP A 104 12.57 -5.40 -5.57
N ALA A 105 12.42 -5.26 -4.26
CA ALA A 105 11.62 -4.20 -3.66
C ALA A 105 12.20 -2.82 -3.98
N LEU A 106 13.53 -2.68 -3.97
CA LEU A 106 14.21 -1.44 -4.34
C LEU A 106 13.93 -1.04 -5.79
N THR A 107 14.07 -1.99 -6.71
CA THR A 107 13.79 -1.79 -8.14
C THR A 107 12.33 -1.42 -8.36
N GLN A 108 11.41 -2.08 -7.67
CA GLN A 108 9.99 -1.75 -7.74
C GLN A 108 9.72 -0.33 -7.25
N ALA A 109 10.21 0.01 -6.05
CA ALA A 109 10.03 1.33 -5.46
C ALA A 109 10.55 2.44 -6.39
N LYS A 110 11.72 2.24 -7.00
CA LYS A 110 12.30 3.17 -7.99
C LYS A 110 11.38 3.37 -9.19
N GLU A 111 10.97 2.28 -9.83
CA GLU A 111 10.15 2.34 -11.04
C GLU A 111 8.77 2.96 -10.76
N PHE A 112 8.13 2.60 -9.65
CA PHE A 112 6.87 3.24 -9.25
C PHE A 112 7.04 4.72 -8.95
N ASN A 113 8.10 5.11 -8.24
CA ASN A 113 8.35 6.52 -7.92
C ASN A 113 8.57 7.35 -9.19
N ASN A 114 9.30 6.80 -10.16
CA ASN A 114 9.58 7.48 -11.42
C ASN A 114 8.36 7.61 -12.35
N ASN A 115 7.47 6.61 -12.36
CA ASN A 115 6.37 6.55 -13.33
C ASN A 115 5.02 7.03 -12.77
N ILE A 116 4.79 6.86 -11.47
CA ILE A 116 3.51 7.14 -10.78
C ILE A 116 3.67 8.32 -9.80
N GLY A 117 4.81 8.37 -9.11
CA GLY A 117 5.03 9.27 -7.99
C GLY A 117 4.52 8.64 -6.69
N ILE A 118 5.42 8.43 -5.73
CA ILE A 118 5.09 7.91 -4.40
C ILE A 118 5.22 9.05 -3.38
N ASP A 119 4.34 9.11 -2.39
CA ASP A 119 4.42 10.07 -1.29
C ASP A 119 5.06 9.46 -0.04
N ALA A 120 4.83 8.17 0.19
CA ALA A 120 5.34 7.47 1.36
C ALA A 120 5.43 5.95 1.13
N ASN A 121 6.18 5.30 2.02
CA ASN A 121 6.40 3.85 2.02
C ASN A 121 5.75 3.18 3.23
N ILE A 122 5.30 1.95 3.03
CA ILE A 122 4.96 0.98 4.06
C ILE A 122 5.80 -0.26 3.81
N LEU A 123 6.42 -0.80 4.85
CA LEU A 123 7.24 -2.00 4.74
C LEU A 123 6.59 -3.14 5.49
N THR A 124 6.52 -4.32 4.88
CA THR A 124 5.92 -5.52 5.48
C THR A 124 7.01 -6.52 5.84
N LYS A 125 6.73 -7.41 6.81
CA LYS A 125 7.63 -8.47 7.29
C LYS A 125 8.93 -7.96 7.94
N LEU A 126 8.87 -6.81 8.60
CA LEU A 126 10.05 -6.22 9.22
C LEU A 126 10.57 -7.09 10.39
N ASP A 127 9.68 -7.81 11.06
CA ASP A 127 9.99 -8.81 12.09
C ASP A 127 10.96 -9.90 11.62
N ALA A 128 10.95 -10.20 10.32
CA ALA A 128 11.83 -11.19 9.71
C ALA A 128 13.08 -10.58 9.05
N ASP A 129 13.18 -9.25 8.91
CA ASP A 129 14.34 -8.56 8.34
C ASP A 129 15.32 -8.16 9.45
N ALA A 130 16.18 -9.11 9.85
CA ALA A 130 17.16 -8.94 10.91
C ALA A 130 18.18 -7.82 10.70
N LYS A 131 18.25 -7.20 9.51
CA LYS A 131 19.25 -6.17 9.19
C LYS A 131 18.66 -4.79 8.91
N GLY A 132 17.34 -4.69 8.69
CA GLY A 132 16.65 -3.46 8.30
C GLY A 132 17.15 -2.84 6.97
N GLY A 133 17.97 -3.55 6.20
CA GLY A 133 18.66 -3.00 5.04
C GLY A 133 17.69 -2.56 3.94
N ALA A 134 16.55 -3.26 3.81
CA ALA A 134 15.53 -2.92 2.84
C ALA A 134 14.85 -1.58 3.17
N ALA A 135 14.58 -1.32 4.45
CA ALA A 135 13.94 -0.07 4.86
C ALA A 135 14.81 1.15 4.56
N LEU A 136 16.09 1.08 4.90
CA LEU A 136 17.06 2.13 4.56
C LEU A 136 17.17 2.32 3.05
N SER A 137 17.27 1.22 2.28
CA SER A 137 17.45 1.29 0.82
C SER A 137 16.23 1.88 0.12
N ILE A 138 15.03 1.45 0.49
CA ILE A 138 13.77 1.94 -0.11
C ILE A 138 13.57 3.42 0.24
N SER A 139 13.78 3.82 1.50
CA SER A 139 13.66 5.23 1.89
C SER A 139 14.70 6.10 1.17
N TYR A 140 15.94 5.61 1.02
CA TYR A 140 17.00 6.32 0.30
C TYR A 140 16.68 6.48 -1.20
N GLU A 141 16.23 5.43 -1.87
CA GLU A 141 15.95 5.44 -3.32
C GLU A 141 14.70 6.27 -3.65
N THR A 142 13.62 6.09 -2.88
CA THR A 142 12.37 6.85 -3.10
C THR A 142 12.50 8.29 -2.65
N LYS A 143 13.38 8.57 -1.67
CA LYS A 143 13.46 9.82 -0.91
C LYS A 143 12.15 10.17 -0.20
N LYS A 144 11.35 9.14 0.12
CA LYS A 144 10.04 9.26 0.78
C LYS A 144 10.09 8.65 2.19
N PRO A 145 9.32 9.21 3.14
CA PRO A 145 9.26 8.67 4.49
C PRO A 145 8.65 7.28 4.51
N ILE A 146 9.02 6.48 5.51
CA ILE A 146 8.30 5.27 5.88
C ILE A 146 7.27 5.67 6.93
N LEU A 147 5.99 5.35 6.70
CA LEU A 147 4.91 5.69 7.63
C LEU A 147 4.59 4.53 8.58
N PHE A 148 4.54 3.32 8.05
CA PHE A 148 4.14 2.12 8.79
C PHE A 148 5.03 0.93 8.47
N VAL A 149 5.10 0.01 9.42
CA VAL A 149 5.80 -1.26 9.30
C VAL A 149 4.91 -2.40 9.76
N GLY A 150 4.87 -3.47 8.98
CA GLY A 150 4.20 -4.72 9.33
C GLY A 150 5.17 -5.64 10.08
N THR A 151 4.82 -5.98 11.31
CA THR A 151 5.61 -6.80 12.25
C THR A 151 5.03 -8.20 12.46
N GLY A 152 4.05 -8.59 11.64
CA GLY A 152 3.36 -9.86 11.73
C GLY A 152 2.27 -10.03 10.67
N GLN A 153 1.28 -10.88 10.96
CA GLN A 153 0.21 -11.26 10.02
C GLN A 153 -1.20 -10.87 10.50
N GLY A 154 -1.36 -10.54 11.79
CA GLY A 154 -2.61 -10.06 12.37
C GLY A 154 -2.97 -8.65 11.92
N TYR A 155 -4.22 -8.25 12.13
CA TYR A 155 -4.69 -6.91 11.79
C TYR A 155 -4.10 -5.80 12.67
N ASP A 156 -3.63 -6.16 13.86
CA ASP A 156 -2.98 -5.25 14.81
C ASP A 156 -1.46 -5.18 14.62
N ASP A 157 -0.88 -6.02 13.74
CA ASP A 157 0.57 -6.11 13.50
C ASP A 157 1.06 -5.07 12.46
N LEU A 158 0.35 -3.94 12.34
CA LEU A 158 0.75 -2.79 11.52
C LEU A 158 1.02 -1.60 12.44
N GLU A 159 2.29 -1.28 12.61
CA GLU A 159 2.77 -0.28 13.56
C GLU A 159 3.26 0.98 12.86
N SER A 160 3.20 2.12 13.55
CA SER A 160 3.80 3.35 13.04
C SER A 160 5.32 3.21 13.04
N PHE A 161 5.98 3.64 11.97
CA PHE A 161 7.43 3.55 11.89
C PHE A 161 8.09 4.51 12.90
N ASN A 162 8.88 3.94 13.81
CA ASN A 162 9.70 4.69 14.76
C ASN A 162 11.16 4.63 14.30
N ARG A 163 11.71 5.80 13.92
CA ARG A 163 13.06 5.90 13.36
C ARG A 163 14.12 5.58 14.42
N GLU A 164 13.92 6.06 15.64
CA GLU A 164 14.86 5.91 16.75
C GLU A 164 15.01 4.42 17.12
N ILE A 165 13.89 3.73 17.34
CA ILE A 165 13.87 2.28 17.61
C ILE A 165 14.54 1.52 16.47
N PHE A 166 14.22 1.88 15.23
CA PHE A 166 14.80 1.23 14.06
C PHE A 166 16.33 1.40 13.97
N ILE A 167 16.85 2.60 14.23
CA ILE A 167 18.30 2.85 14.23
C ILE A 167 18.99 2.11 15.38
N SER A 168 18.41 2.14 16.58
CA SER A 168 18.94 1.41 17.75
C SER A 168 19.05 -0.09 17.47
N ASN A 169 18.01 -0.68 16.85
CA ASN A 169 18.00 -2.09 16.49
C ASN A 169 19.06 -2.44 15.43
N ILE A 170 19.34 -1.56 14.47
CA ILE A 170 20.38 -1.80 13.45
C ILE A 170 21.80 -1.71 14.04
N LEU A 171 22.00 -0.78 14.98
CA LEU A 171 23.32 -0.50 15.55
C LEU A 171 23.62 -1.33 16.80
N ASP A 172 22.71 -2.23 17.21
CA ASP A 172 22.75 -2.96 18.49
C ASP A 172 22.96 -2.04 19.71
N ILE A 173 22.44 -0.80 19.62
CA ILE A 173 22.47 0.15 20.73
C ILE A 173 21.27 -0.14 21.60
N ASN A 174 21.36 -1.18 22.43
CA ASN A 174 20.44 -1.35 23.54
C ASN A 174 20.76 -0.26 24.56
N GLU A 175 19.77 0.59 24.89
CA GLU A 175 19.87 1.45 26.07
C GLU A 175 19.97 0.52 27.29
N GLU A 176 21.14 0.51 27.95
CA GLU A 176 21.33 -0.06 29.29
C GLU A 176 20.50 0.68 30.33
#